data_AF-A0A4P5Y1U2-F1
#
_entry.id   AF-A0A4P5Y1U2-F1
#
_cell.length_a   1.000
_cell.length_b   1.000
_cell.length_c   1.000
_cell.angle_alpha   90.00
_cell.angle_beta   90.00
_cell.angle_gamma   90.00
#
_symmetry.space_group_name_H-M   'P 1'
#
loop_
_entity.id
_entity.type
_entity.pdbx_description
1 polymer ?
#
loop_
_entity_poly.entity_id
_entity_poly.type
_entity_poly.pdbx_seq_one_letter_code
_entity_poly.pdbx_strand_id
1 'polypeptide(L)'
;MGSWGPGIFDNDAARDHLFEVTRELAEQINHALADAVSLKLAGKGTDAELAETFESVLPNIEIMCVLHESLGGGFLPEPESAAEWQSQFEQLDSGGSADRREVVRSTFERLCRLAQQCWEE
;
A
#
# COMPACT_ATOMS: atom_id res chain seq x y z
N MET A 1 -15.96 -27.90 -14.78
CA MET A 1 -15.48 -26.75 -15.58
C MET A 1 -16.30 -25.55 -15.15
N GLY A 2 -15.69 -24.59 -14.43
CA GLY A 2 -16.39 -23.40 -13.93
C GLY A 2 -16.69 -22.44 -15.07
N SER A 3 -17.91 -21.88 -15.08
CA SER A 3 -18.36 -20.91 -16.07
C SER A 3 -17.69 -19.56 -15.86
N TRP A 4 -17.06 -19.03 -16.91
CA TRP A 4 -16.59 -17.64 -16.96
C TRP A 4 -17.80 -16.72 -17.21
N GLY A 5 -18.44 -16.27 -16.13
CA GLY A 5 -19.49 -15.25 -16.13
C GLY A 5 -18.99 -13.93 -15.51
N PRO A 6 -19.80 -12.86 -15.46
CA PRO A 6 -19.42 -11.56 -14.88
C PRO A 6 -19.01 -11.62 -13.38
N GLY A 7 -19.19 -12.76 -12.71
CA GLY A 7 -18.69 -13.06 -11.37
C GLY A 7 -17.38 -13.88 -11.37
N ILE A 8 -16.40 -13.56 -12.22
CA ILE A 8 -15.09 -14.27 -12.21
C ILE A 8 -14.45 -14.23 -10.82
N PHE A 9 -14.64 -13.14 -10.07
CA PHE A 9 -14.18 -13.00 -8.68
C PHE A 9 -15.04 -13.74 -7.63
N ASP A 10 -16.16 -14.36 -8.03
CA ASP A 10 -16.90 -15.29 -7.17
C ASP A 10 -16.27 -16.70 -7.19
N ASN A 11 -15.29 -16.92 -8.07
CA ASN A 11 -14.48 -18.12 -8.07
C ASN A 11 -13.25 -17.93 -7.17
N ASP A 12 -13.02 -18.88 -6.27
CA ASP A 12 -11.88 -18.92 -5.35
C ASP A 12 -10.55 -18.67 -6.08
N ALA A 13 -10.36 -19.23 -7.28
CA ALA A 13 -9.12 -19.05 -8.05
C ALA A 13 -8.84 -17.58 -8.45
N ALA A 14 -9.88 -16.77 -8.68
CA ALA A 14 -9.70 -15.35 -9.00
C ALA A 14 -9.41 -14.53 -7.75
N ARG A 15 -9.98 -14.92 -6.59
CA ARG A 15 -9.67 -14.30 -5.30
C ARG A 15 -8.25 -14.61 -4.85
N ASP A 16 -7.80 -15.85 -5.04
CA ASP A 16 -6.41 -16.24 -4.77
C ASP A 16 -5.44 -15.45 -5.64
N HIS A 17 -5.76 -15.28 -6.93
CA HIS A 17 -4.92 -14.48 -7.81
C HIS A 17 -4.89 -13.00 -7.42
N LEU A 18 -6.05 -12.43 -7.05
CA LEU A 18 -6.13 -11.07 -6.53
C LEU A 18 -5.27 -10.91 -5.27
N PHE A 19 -5.35 -11.88 -4.35
CA PHE A 19 -4.54 -11.90 -3.14
C PHE A 19 -3.06 -11.82 -3.49
N GLU A 20 -2.55 -12.68 -4.38
CA GLU A 20 -1.14 -12.63 -4.80
C GLU A 20 -0.74 -11.29 -5.44
N VAL A 21 -1.57 -10.73 -6.32
CA VAL A 21 -1.30 -9.41 -6.93
C VAL A 21 -1.17 -8.33 -5.87
N THR A 22 -2.12 -8.25 -4.94
CA THR A 22 -2.08 -7.25 -3.85
C THR A 22 -0.97 -7.53 -2.83
N ARG A 23 -0.58 -8.78 -2.63
CA ARG A 23 0.56 -9.18 -1.79
C ARG A 23 1.88 -8.70 -2.40
N GLU A 24 2.03 -8.81 -3.72
CA GLU A 24 3.19 -8.28 -4.44
C GLU A 24 3.28 -6.76 -4.33
N LEU A 25 2.15 -6.04 -4.41
CA LEU A 25 2.13 -4.58 -4.20
C LEU A 25 2.60 -4.20 -2.78
N ALA A 26 2.21 -4.98 -1.77
CA ALA A 26 2.67 -4.79 -0.39
C ALA A 26 4.17 -5.07 -0.22
N GLU A 27 4.70 -6.10 -0.88
CA GLU A 27 6.14 -6.36 -0.91
C GLU A 27 6.91 -5.21 -1.57
N GLN A 28 6.39 -4.65 -2.66
CA GLN A 28 6.99 -3.48 -3.31
C GLN A 28 7.01 -2.25 -2.39
N ILE A 29 5.94 -2.01 -1.62
CA ILE A 29 5.89 -0.92 -0.62
C ILE A 29 6.97 -1.12 0.45
N ASN A 30 7.05 -2.33 1.01
CA ASN A 30 8.06 -2.68 2.01
C ASN A 30 9.48 -2.44 1.50
N HIS A 31 9.78 -2.91 0.29
CA HIS A 31 11.09 -2.74 -0.32
C HIS A 31 11.40 -1.26 -0.57
N ALA A 32 10.47 -0.51 -1.15
CA ALA A 32 10.66 0.90 -1.45
C ALA A 32 10.93 1.73 -0.18
N LEU A 33 10.16 1.51 0.89
CA LEU A 33 10.37 2.20 2.16
C LEU A 33 11.67 1.79 2.85
N ALA A 34 12.00 0.50 2.87
CA ALA A 34 13.24 0.00 3.47
C ALA A 34 14.48 0.56 2.75
N ASP A 35 14.45 0.62 1.42
CA ASP A 35 15.52 1.18 0.61
C ASP A 35 15.68 2.68 0.87
N ALA A 36 14.58 3.43 0.92
CA ALA A 36 14.59 4.86 1.21
C ALA A 36 15.12 5.18 2.61
N VAL A 37 14.69 4.43 3.63
CA VAL A 37 15.20 4.54 5.01
C VAL A 37 16.70 4.25 5.03
N SER A 38 17.15 3.19 4.34
CA SER A 38 18.57 2.82 4.26
C SER A 38 19.41 3.91 3.59
N LEU A 39 18.93 4.48 2.48
CA LEU A 39 19.58 5.58 1.77
C LEU A 39 19.69 6.84 2.63
N LYS A 40 18.62 7.18 3.36
CA LYS A 40 18.58 8.33 4.27
C LYS A 40 19.55 8.15 5.44
N LEU A 41 19.58 6.98 6.07
CA LEU A 41 20.49 6.66 7.17
C LEU A 41 21.97 6.66 6.74
N ALA A 42 22.25 6.24 5.50
CA ALA A 42 23.59 6.29 4.93
C ALA A 42 24.05 7.71 4.55
N GLY A 43 23.16 8.71 4.62
CA GLY A 43 23.42 10.07 4.13
C GLY A 43 23.64 10.12 2.61
N LYS A 44 23.13 9.13 1.88
CA LYS A 44 23.34 8.94 0.44
C LYS A 44 22.09 9.14 -0.40
N GLY A 45 20.91 9.17 0.21
CA GLY A 45 19.65 9.42 -0.49
C GLY A 45 19.60 10.85 -1.02
N THR A 46 19.54 10.99 -2.33
CA THR A 46 19.18 12.24 -2.98
C THR A 46 17.68 12.46 -2.90
N ASP A 47 17.24 13.72 -2.98
CA ASP A 47 15.80 14.05 -3.02
C ASP A 47 15.08 13.36 -4.20
N ALA A 48 15.81 13.07 -5.28
CA ALA A 48 15.28 12.36 -6.46
C ALA A 48 15.02 10.88 -6.17
N GLU A 49 15.94 10.17 -5.52
CA GLU A 49 15.75 8.76 -5.15
C GLU A 49 14.62 8.60 -4.13
N LEU A 50 14.48 9.54 -3.19
CA LEU A 50 13.35 9.55 -2.26
C LEU A 50 12.02 9.87 -2.96
N ALA A 51 12.03 10.72 -3.99
CA ALA A 51 10.84 10.99 -4.79
C ALA A 51 10.36 9.75 -5.55
N GLU A 52 11.27 8.96 -6.12
CA GLU A 52 10.96 7.69 -6.79
C GLU A 52 10.30 6.67 -5.85
N THR A 53 10.74 6.61 -4.59
CA THR A 53 10.04 5.85 -3.55
C THR A 53 8.60 6.32 -3.38
N PHE A 54 8.37 7.64 -3.34
CA PHE A 54 7.02 8.18 -3.15
C PHE A 54 6.09 7.91 -4.35
N GLU A 55 6.64 7.89 -5.56
CA GLU A 55 5.91 7.60 -6.79
C GLU A 55 5.40 6.16 -6.88
N SER A 56 5.98 5.23 -6.12
CA SER A 56 5.53 3.83 -6.08
C SER A 56 4.65 3.51 -4.87
N VAL A 57 4.96 4.06 -3.69
CA VAL A 57 4.26 3.70 -2.44
C VAL A 57 2.79 4.13 -2.44
N LEU A 58 2.50 5.40 -2.72
CA LEU A 58 1.11 5.90 -2.64
C LEU A 58 0.19 5.25 -3.67
N PRO A 59 0.58 5.11 -4.96
CA PRO A 59 -0.26 4.42 -5.93
C PRO A 59 -0.52 2.96 -5.57
N ASN A 60 0.48 2.24 -5.05
CA ASN A 60 0.29 0.85 -4.64
C ASN A 60 -0.72 0.73 -3.50
N ILE A 61 -0.65 1.61 -2.50
CA ILE A 61 -1.63 1.67 -1.41
C ILE A 61 -3.03 1.96 -1.95
N GLU A 62 -3.17 2.94 -2.84
CA GLU A 62 -4.46 3.31 -3.42
C GLU A 62 -5.07 2.15 -4.22
N ILE A 63 -4.27 1.45 -5.02
CA ILE A 63 -4.70 0.26 -5.77
C ILE A 63 -5.20 -0.82 -4.81
N MET A 64 -4.46 -1.13 -3.74
CA MET A 64 -4.86 -2.12 -2.74
C MET A 64 -6.20 -1.75 -2.08
N CYS A 65 -6.35 -0.48 -1.66
CA CYS A 65 -7.60 -0.01 -1.04
C CYS A 65 -8.79 -0.11 -1.98
N VAL A 66 -8.63 0.35 -3.23
CA VAL A 66 -9.70 0.31 -4.24
C VAL A 66 -10.11 -1.12 -4.56
N LEU A 67 -9.15 -2.04 -4.71
CA LEU A 67 -9.44 -3.44 -4.98
C LEU A 67 -10.16 -4.11 -3.81
N HIS A 68 -9.70 -3.86 -2.58
CA HIS A 68 -10.33 -4.42 -1.39
C HIS A 68 -11.78 -3.94 -1.23
N GLU A 69 -12.03 -2.64 -1.35
CA GLU A 69 -13.38 -2.08 -1.23
C GLU A 69 -14.32 -2.54 -2.36
N SER A 70 -13.78 -2.72 -3.58
CA SER A 70 -14.60 -3.07 -4.75
C SER A 70 -14.92 -4.56 -4.82
N LEU A 71 -13.98 -5.42 -4.37
CA LEU A 71 -14.05 -6.87 -4.56
C LEU A 71 -14.19 -7.64 -3.24
N GLY A 72 -14.10 -6.96 -2.09
CA GLY A 72 -14.22 -7.57 -0.76
C GLY A 72 -13.11 -8.60 -0.47
N GLY A 73 -11.93 -8.40 -1.05
CA GLY A 73 -10.85 -9.38 -0.99
C GLY A 73 -9.52 -8.83 -1.48
N GLY A 74 -8.50 -9.69 -1.47
CA GLY A 74 -7.11 -9.29 -1.66
C GLY A 74 -6.39 -9.16 -0.33
N PHE A 75 -5.07 -9.13 -0.40
CA PHE A 75 -4.18 -8.92 0.73
C PHE A 75 -4.27 -7.47 1.22
N LEU A 76 -4.44 -7.31 2.53
CA LEU A 76 -4.13 -6.08 3.24
C LEU A 76 -3.07 -6.37 4.30
N PRO A 77 -2.11 -5.44 4.52
CA PRO A 77 -1.13 -5.59 5.58
C PRO A 77 -1.80 -5.63 6.95
N GLU A 78 -1.10 -6.13 7.96
CA GLU A 78 -1.53 -6.00 9.34
C GLU A 78 -1.66 -4.51 9.73
N PRO A 79 -2.58 -4.14 10.63
CA PRO A 79 -2.74 -2.74 11.05
C PRO A 79 -1.45 -2.10 11.57
N GLU A 80 -0.61 -2.88 12.25
CA GLU A 80 0.69 -2.42 12.74
C GLU A 80 1.68 -2.13 11.60
N SER A 81 1.70 -2.98 10.58
CA SER A 81 2.52 -2.79 9.37
C SER A 81 2.08 -1.55 8.59
N ALA A 82 0.76 -1.34 8.44
CA ALA A 82 0.22 -0.15 7.79
C ALA A 82 0.58 1.15 8.53
N ALA A 83 0.51 1.13 9.86
CA ALA A 83 0.91 2.27 10.70
C ALA A 83 2.42 2.52 10.65
N GLU A 84 3.23 1.46 10.58
CA GLU A 84 4.67 1.58 10.39
C GLU A 84 5.00 2.22 9.04
N TRP A 85 4.36 1.80 7.95
CA TRP A 85 4.55 2.41 6.63
C TRP A 85 4.22 3.90 6.63
N GLN A 86 3.13 4.29 7.28
CA GLN A 86 2.77 5.71 7.42
C GLN A 86 3.89 6.48 8.13
N SER A 87 4.35 5.97 9.27
CA SER A 87 5.41 6.61 10.06
C SER A 87 6.72 6.73 9.27
N GLN A 88 7.12 5.68 8.56
CA GLN A 88 8.32 5.69 7.71
C GLN A 88 8.17 6.71 6.57
N PHE A 89 7.04 6.71 5.88
CA PHE A 89 6.77 7.63 4.78
C PHE A 89 6.79 9.10 5.25
N GLU A 90 6.11 9.43 6.35
CA GLU A 90 6.07 10.79 6.89
C GLU A 90 7.46 11.27 7.36
N GLN A 91 8.30 10.37 7.88
CA GLN A 91 9.68 10.69 8.21
C GLN A 91 10.53 10.97 6.96
N LEU A 92 10.22 10.33 5.83
CA LEU A 92 10.92 10.51 4.56
C LEU A 92 10.45 11.78 3.83
N ASP A 93 9.14 12.07 3.80
CA ASP A 93 8.54 13.21 3.08
C ASP A 93 8.55 14.51 3.90
N SER A 94 9.73 15.13 4.04
CA SER A 94 9.93 16.33 4.85
C SER A 94 9.58 17.67 4.17
N GLY A 95 9.08 17.68 2.92
CA GLY A 95 9.07 18.87 2.08
C GLY A 95 7.77 19.24 1.34
N GLY A 96 6.67 18.52 1.56
CA GLY A 96 5.41 18.71 0.82
C GLY A 96 4.57 19.93 1.20
N SER A 97 3.74 20.41 0.27
CA SER A 97 2.67 21.39 0.56
C SER A 97 1.69 20.84 1.61
N ALA A 98 0.90 21.71 2.24
CA ALA A 98 -0.14 21.27 3.18
C ALA A 98 -1.13 20.30 2.52
N ASP A 99 -1.55 20.59 1.29
CA ASP A 99 -2.48 19.76 0.52
C ASP A 99 -1.90 18.37 0.23
N ARG A 100 -0.62 18.29 -0.15
CA ARG A 100 0.06 16.99 -0.37
C ARG A 100 0.11 16.16 0.90
N ARG A 101 0.48 16.78 2.03
CA ARG A 101 0.54 16.09 3.33
C ARG A 101 -0.83 15.55 3.75
N GLU A 102 -1.90 16.28 3.45
CA GLU A 102 -3.26 15.81 3.73
C GLU A 102 -3.65 14.62 2.85
N VAL A 103 -3.34 14.65 1.55
CA VAL A 103 -3.58 13.50 0.65
C VAL A 103 -2.83 12.27 1.13
N VAL A 104 -1.54 12.39 1.46
CA VAL A 104 -0.72 11.31 2.01
C VAL A 104 -1.36 10.74 3.27
N ARG A 105 -1.69 11.60 4.24
CA ARG A 105 -2.30 11.17 5.50
C ARG A 105 -3.62 10.43 5.25
N SER A 106 -4.51 11.00 4.43
CA SER A 106 -5.82 10.39 4.14
C SER A 106 -5.69 9.02 3.45
N THR A 107 -4.65 8.83 2.65
CA THR A 107 -4.36 7.57 1.95
C THR A 107 -3.96 6.49 2.95
N PHE A 108 -3.03 6.81 3.86
CA PHE A 108 -2.63 5.89 4.93
C PHE A 108 -3.74 5.64 5.96
N GLU A 109 -4.51 6.66 6.35
CA GLU A 109 -5.66 6.50 7.26
C GLU A 109 -6.72 5.57 6.68
N ARG A 110 -6.96 5.63 5.36
CA ARG A 110 -7.84 4.69 4.66
C ARG A 110 -7.29 3.27 4.71
N LEU A 111 -6.01 3.07 4.39
CA LEU A 111 -5.36 1.75 4.48
C LEU A 111 -5.45 1.17 5.90
N CYS A 112 -5.08 1.94 6.92
CA CYS A 112 -5.11 1.51 8.31
C CYS A 112 -6.51 1.08 8.75
N ARG A 113 -7.55 1.83 8.34
CA ARG A 113 -8.94 1.50 8.65
C ARG A 113 -9.37 0.19 7.99
N LEU A 114 -9.06 0.01 6.70
CA LEU A 114 -9.39 -1.23 5.98
C LEU A 114 -8.63 -2.43 6.56
N ALA A 115 -7.36 -2.25 6.92
CA ALA A 115 -6.57 -3.27 7.61
C ALA A 115 -7.21 -3.64 8.95
N GLN A 116 -7.60 -2.68 9.79
CA GLN A 116 -8.28 -2.98 11.06
C GLN A 116 -9.53 -3.83 10.86
N GLN A 117 -10.38 -3.45 9.90
CA GLN A 117 -11.60 -4.19 9.57
C GLN A 117 -11.28 -5.61 9.09
N CYS A 118 -10.30 -5.77 8.21
CA CYS A 118 -9.92 -7.06 7.64
C CYS A 118 -9.33 -8.05 8.67
N TRP A 119 -8.68 -7.55 9.72
CA TRP A 119 -7.98 -8.39 10.72
C TRP A 119 -8.75 -8.56 12.04
N GLU A 120 -9.86 -7.82 12.23
CA GLU A 120 -10.80 -8.01 13.34
C GLU A 120 -11.90 -9.03 13.03
N GLU A 121 -12.11 -9.37 11.74
CA GLU A 121 -13.02 -10.40 11.24
C GLU A 121 -12.45 -11.82 11.34
#